data_AF-A0A453MXI7-F1
#
_entry.id   AF-A0A453MXI7-F1
#
_cell.length_a   1.000
_cell.length_b   1.000
_cell.length_c   1.000
_cell.angle_alpha   90.00
_cell.angle_beta   90.00
_cell.angle_gamma   90.00
#
_symmetry.space_group_name_H-M   'P 1'
#
loop_
_entity.id
_entity.type
_entity.pdbx_description
1 polymer ?
#
loop_
_entity_poly.entity_id
_entity_poly.type
_entity_poly.pdbx_seq_one_letter_code
_entity_poly.pdbx_strand_id
1 'polypeptide(L)'
;LASESWSVAVDSACGGLLDAFIVTCCKDLHVLRECASKVNFNNLRIIVYDFTRPRLIIPDGSLPTTEHPTVLSVIQSENHTVLNVLVDQGHAERQVLVKDYEVGKSLAFDDRMRNIKEVYTSDGDKISLGEKIAELKNEAEGIQRTIVEKNGQKSKLVKDQCDLEQKIADSKVKFLLMCNAFQLSCNLPCCFAEKTRT
;
A
#
# COMPACT_ATOMS: atom_id res chain seq x y z
N LEU A 1 -18.26 -19.60 -21.47
CA LEU A 1 -16.86 -19.95 -21.14
C LEU A 1 -16.02 -18.72 -20.77
N ALA A 2 -16.13 -17.57 -21.44
CA ALA A 2 -15.46 -16.33 -21.00
C ALA A 2 -16.10 -15.63 -19.77
N SER A 3 -17.30 -16.04 -19.36
CA SER A 3 -18.02 -15.43 -18.22
C SER A 3 -17.58 -15.98 -16.85
N GLU A 4 -17.13 -17.25 -16.79
CA GLU A 4 -16.73 -17.86 -15.51
C GLU A 4 -15.43 -17.26 -14.97
N SER A 5 -14.49 -16.90 -15.86
CA SER A 5 -13.18 -16.36 -15.49
C SER A 5 -13.23 -15.01 -14.77
N TRP A 6 -14.36 -14.32 -14.84
CA TRP A 6 -14.55 -13.00 -14.23
C TRP A 6 -15.53 -13.00 -13.07
N SER A 7 -16.10 -14.17 -12.73
CA SER A 7 -17.14 -14.26 -11.70
C SER A 7 -16.67 -13.69 -10.36
N VAL A 8 -15.50 -14.11 -9.89
CA VAL A 8 -14.88 -13.65 -8.64
C VAL A 8 -14.53 -12.16 -8.70
N ALA A 9 -13.98 -11.71 -9.83
CA ALA A 9 -13.65 -10.30 -10.05
C ALA A 9 -14.88 -9.39 -10.03
N VAL A 10 -15.96 -9.81 -10.70
CA VAL A 10 -17.24 -9.09 -10.75
C VAL A 10 -17.89 -9.04 -9.38
N ASP A 11 -17.89 -10.16 -8.65
CA ASP A 11 -18.42 -10.23 -7.29
C ASP A 11 -17.65 -9.28 -6.36
N SER A 12 -16.32 -9.29 -6.44
CA SER A 12 -15.44 -8.40 -5.67
C SER A 12 -15.61 -6.92 -6.04
N ALA A 13 -15.86 -6.63 -7.33
CA ALA A 13 -16.02 -5.26 -7.81
C ALA A 13 -17.36 -4.64 -7.43
N CYS A 14 -18.44 -5.42 -7.51
CA CYS A 14 -19.76 -4.99 -7.06
C CYS A 14 -19.89 -5.01 -5.54
N GLY A 15 -19.19 -5.94 -4.88
CA GLY A 15 -19.26 -6.20 -3.44
C GLY A 15 -20.71 -6.33 -2.98
N GLY A 16 -21.03 -5.73 -1.83
CA GLY A 16 -22.39 -5.77 -1.28
C GLY A 16 -23.44 -4.98 -2.08
N LEU A 17 -23.18 -4.52 -3.31
CA LEU A 17 -24.24 -4.01 -4.20
C LEU A 17 -25.08 -5.15 -4.78
N LEU A 18 -24.51 -6.34 -4.98
CA LEU A 18 -25.25 -7.49 -5.49
C LEU A 18 -26.29 -8.00 -4.49
N ASP A 19 -26.02 -7.83 -3.19
CA ASP A 19 -26.93 -8.15 -2.10
C ASP A 19 -27.92 -7.01 -1.76
N ALA A 20 -27.93 -5.93 -2.54
CA ALA A 20 -28.75 -4.76 -2.26
C ALA A 20 -30.18 -4.90 -2.80
N PHE A 21 -31.15 -4.44 -2.00
CA PHE A 21 -32.54 -4.30 -2.43
C PHE A 21 -32.75 -2.94 -3.07
N ILE A 22 -33.30 -2.91 -4.28
CA ILE A 22 -33.66 -1.67 -4.97
C ILE A 22 -35.17 -1.43 -4.79
N VAL A 23 -35.53 -0.26 -4.26
CA VAL A 23 -36.92 0.12 -3.99
C VAL A 23 -37.26 1.45 -4.67
N THR A 24 -38.53 1.70 -4.95
CA THR A 24 -38.95 2.91 -5.68
C THR A 24 -39.05 4.15 -4.81
N CYS A 25 -39.37 3.99 -3.52
CA CYS A 25 -39.66 5.12 -2.66
C CYS A 25 -39.22 4.90 -1.20
N CYS A 26 -39.20 6.00 -0.44
CA CYS A 26 -38.83 5.98 0.97
C CYS A 26 -39.80 5.18 1.85
N LYS A 27 -41.07 5.03 1.44
CA LYS A 27 -42.07 4.23 2.17
C LYS A 27 -41.70 2.75 2.11
N ASP A 28 -41.40 2.24 0.92
CA ASP A 28 -40.99 0.84 0.71
C ASP A 28 -39.70 0.53 1.50
N LEU A 29 -38.75 1.47 1.50
CA LEU A 29 -37.54 1.36 2.32
C LEU A 29 -37.86 1.16 3.80
N HIS A 30 -38.78 1.95 4.36
CA HIS A 30 -39.15 1.84 5.78
C HIS A 30 -39.83 0.51 6.06
N VAL A 31 -40.76 0.08 5.21
CA VAL A 31 -41.44 -1.21 5.34
C VAL A 31 -40.43 -2.36 5.30
N LEU A 32 -39.50 -2.34 4.33
CA LEU A 32 -38.48 -3.38 4.19
C LEU A 32 -37.55 -3.44 5.41
N ARG A 33 -37.15 -2.28 5.96
CA ARG A 33 -36.37 -2.22 7.21
C ARG A 33 -37.15 -2.75 8.40
N GLU A 34 -38.42 -2.40 8.53
CA GLU A 34 -39.27 -2.89 9.62
C GLU A 34 -39.44 -4.42 9.55
N CYS A 35 -39.66 -4.96 8.34
CA CYS A 35 -39.70 -6.39 8.08
C CYS A 35 -38.38 -7.08 8.47
N ALA A 36 -37.25 -6.52 8.06
CA ALA A 36 -35.93 -7.08 8.35
C ALA A 36 -35.62 -7.07 9.86
N SER A 37 -36.02 -6.00 10.56
CA SER A 37 -35.90 -5.90 12.02
C SER A 37 -36.67 -7.02 12.76
N LYS A 38 -37.89 -7.33 12.30
CA LYS A 38 -38.72 -8.41 12.88
C LYS A 38 -38.07 -9.79 12.81
N VAL A 39 -37.18 -10.01 11.85
CA VAL A 39 -36.45 -11.29 11.67
C VAL A 39 -34.97 -11.18 12.06
N ASN A 40 -34.57 -10.10 12.75
CA ASN A 40 -33.20 -9.80 13.16
C ASN A 40 -32.18 -9.80 12.01
N PHE A 41 -32.62 -9.41 10.80
CA PHE A 41 -31.75 -9.21 9.65
C PHE A 41 -31.32 -7.74 9.57
N ASN A 42 -30.21 -7.41 10.22
CA ASN A 42 -29.81 -6.00 10.40
C ASN A 42 -28.92 -5.45 9.27
N ASN A 43 -28.30 -6.33 8.48
CA ASN A 43 -27.36 -5.95 7.40
C ASN A 43 -28.05 -5.78 6.05
N LEU A 44 -29.23 -5.15 6.02
CA LEU A 44 -29.97 -4.92 4.79
C LEU A 44 -29.46 -3.66 4.08
N ARG A 45 -28.86 -3.81 2.90
CA ARG A 45 -28.55 -2.69 2.01
C ARG A 45 -29.77 -2.40 1.14
N ILE A 46 -30.27 -1.17 1.19
CA ILE A 46 -31.45 -0.73 0.44
C ILE A 46 -31.10 0.52 -0.34
N ILE A 47 -31.41 0.53 -1.62
CA ILE A 47 -31.16 1.64 -2.54
C ILE A 47 -32.51 2.13 -3.04
N VAL A 48 -32.82 3.40 -2.78
CA VAL A 48 -34.01 4.03 -3.35
C VAL A 48 -33.65 4.51 -4.76
N TYR A 49 -34.34 4.02 -5.77
CA TYR A 49 -34.10 4.34 -7.17
C TYR A 49 -35.41 4.47 -7.94
N ASP A 50 -35.47 5.46 -8.82
CA ASP A 50 -36.64 5.70 -9.66
C ASP A 50 -36.65 4.76 -10.88
N PHE A 51 -37.59 3.81 -10.91
CA PHE A 51 -37.68 2.80 -11.96
C PHE A 51 -38.18 3.36 -13.31
N THR A 52 -38.70 4.59 -13.31
CA THR A 52 -39.12 5.25 -14.56
C THR A 52 -37.93 5.78 -15.36
N ARG A 53 -36.73 5.83 -14.75
CA ARG A 53 -35.52 6.27 -15.44
C ARG A 53 -35.16 5.28 -16.56
N PRO A 54 -34.94 5.77 -17.79
CA PRO A 54 -34.49 4.92 -18.88
C PRO A 54 -33.08 4.39 -18.61
N ARG A 55 -32.65 3.41 -19.42
CA ARG A 55 -31.28 2.91 -19.41
C ARG A 55 -30.29 4.06 -19.59
N LEU A 56 -29.29 4.14 -18.71
CA LEU A 56 -28.23 5.15 -18.80
C LEU A 56 -27.43 4.96 -20.09
N ILE A 57 -27.27 6.07 -20.82
CA ILE A 57 -26.37 6.15 -21.97
C ILE A 57 -25.10 6.82 -21.46
N ILE A 58 -24.02 6.05 -21.44
CA ILE A 58 -22.71 6.50 -20.94
C ILE A 58 -21.96 7.11 -22.12
N PRO A 59 -21.59 8.40 -22.07
CA PRO A 59 -20.81 9.01 -23.14
C PRO A 59 -19.45 8.34 -23.30
N ASP A 60 -18.99 8.14 -24.54
CA ASP A 60 -17.71 7.45 -24.82
C ASP A 60 -16.52 8.10 -24.12
N GLY A 61 -16.52 9.43 -23.99
CA GLY A 61 -15.47 10.18 -23.28
C GLY A 61 -15.41 9.96 -21.77
N SER A 62 -16.40 9.28 -21.18
CA SER A 62 -16.45 8.91 -19.75
C SER A 62 -16.05 7.47 -19.47
N LEU A 63 -15.89 6.66 -20.52
CA LEU A 63 -15.42 5.29 -20.42
C LEU A 63 -13.88 5.25 -20.31
N PRO A 64 -13.33 4.22 -19.66
CA PRO A 64 -11.92 3.90 -19.73
C PRO A 64 -11.44 3.68 -21.17
N THR A 65 -10.35 4.35 -21.56
CA THR A 65 -9.68 4.09 -22.84
C THR A 65 -8.76 2.88 -22.68
N THR A 66 -9.32 1.67 -22.76
CA THR A 66 -8.59 0.42 -22.52
C THR A 66 -9.11 -0.70 -23.42
N GLU A 67 -8.26 -1.65 -23.77
CA GLU A 67 -8.63 -2.88 -24.48
C GLU A 67 -9.25 -3.93 -23.54
N HIS A 68 -9.14 -3.70 -22.23
CA HIS A 68 -9.61 -4.61 -21.20
C HIS A 68 -11.11 -4.44 -20.91
N PRO A 69 -11.84 -5.53 -20.63
CA PRO A 69 -13.26 -5.43 -20.34
C PRO A 69 -13.52 -4.69 -19.02
N THR A 70 -14.64 -3.97 -18.95
CA THR A 70 -15.12 -3.37 -17.71
C THR A 70 -16.14 -4.27 -17.03
N VAL A 71 -16.38 -4.07 -15.74
CA VAL A 71 -17.41 -4.80 -14.98
C VAL A 71 -18.77 -4.69 -15.67
N LEU A 72 -19.14 -3.48 -16.10
CA LEU A 72 -20.40 -3.25 -16.83
C LEU A 72 -20.50 -4.02 -18.15
N SER A 73 -19.39 -4.22 -18.86
CA SER A 73 -19.37 -4.96 -20.13
C SER A 73 -19.57 -6.47 -19.96
N VAL A 74 -19.20 -7.00 -18.79
CA VAL A 74 -19.29 -8.43 -18.48
C VAL A 74 -20.62 -8.78 -17.80
N ILE A 75 -21.14 -7.90 -16.94
CA ILE A 75 -22.43 -8.11 -16.29
C ILE A 75 -23.57 -8.01 -17.30
N GLN A 76 -24.45 -9.01 -17.26
CA GLN A 76 -25.67 -9.03 -18.05
C GLN A 76 -26.89 -9.02 -17.13
N SER A 77 -27.83 -8.12 -17.40
CA SER A 77 -29.13 -8.07 -16.72
C SER A 77 -30.19 -7.59 -17.70
N GLU A 78 -31.36 -8.22 -17.64
CA GLU A 78 -32.54 -7.79 -18.39
C GLU A 78 -33.16 -6.51 -17.81
N ASN A 79 -32.86 -6.19 -16.54
CA ASN A 79 -33.40 -5.04 -15.85
C ASN A 79 -32.44 -3.86 -15.91
N HIS A 80 -32.81 -2.82 -16.67
CA HIS A 80 -32.00 -1.61 -16.80
C HIS A 80 -31.80 -0.88 -15.47
N THR A 81 -32.70 -1.01 -14.49
CA THR A 81 -32.58 -0.38 -13.18
C THR A 81 -31.39 -0.95 -12.41
N VAL A 82 -31.18 -2.25 -12.51
CA VAL A 82 -30.02 -2.92 -11.89
C VAL A 82 -28.73 -2.39 -12.52
N LEU A 83 -28.65 -2.38 -13.86
CA LEU A 83 -27.48 -1.84 -14.57
C LEU A 83 -27.22 -0.37 -14.23
N ASN A 84 -28.28 0.44 -14.17
CA ASN A 84 -28.18 1.85 -13.81
C ASN A 84 -27.64 2.03 -12.39
N VAL A 85 -28.12 1.24 -11.42
CA VAL A 85 -27.61 1.29 -10.04
C VAL A 85 -26.15 0.86 -9.96
N LEU A 86 -25.74 -0.16 -10.71
CA LEU A 86 -24.35 -0.59 -10.77
C LEU A 86 -23.42 0.50 -11.35
N VAL A 87 -23.91 1.30 -12.29
CA VAL A 87 -23.19 2.47 -12.83
C VAL A 87 -23.17 3.61 -11.80
N ASP A 88 -24.34 4.04 -11.32
CA ASP A 88 -24.47 5.22 -10.46
C ASP A 88 -23.81 5.05 -9.08
N GLN A 89 -23.93 3.86 -8.47
CA GLN A 89 -23.44 3.58 -7.11
C GLN A 89 -22.15 2.77 -7.12
N GLY A 90 -21.97 1.88 -8.10
CA GLY A 90 -20.81 0.99 -8.21
C GLY A 90 -19.70 1.52 -9.11
N HIS A 91 -20.01 2.44 -10.04
CA HIS A 91 -19.11 2.86 -11.11
C HIS A 91 -18.60 1.67 -11.94
N ALA A 92 -19.47 0.69 -12.19
CA ALA A 92 -19.13 -0.54 -12.92
C ALA A 92 -18.56 -0.28 -14.33
N GLU A 93 -18.85 0.89 -14.92
CA GLU A 93 -18.31 1.35 -16.21
C GLU A 93 -16.85 1.79 -16.13
N ARG A 94 -16.36 2.14 -14.93
CA ARG A 94 -14.99 2.62 -14.67
C ARG A 94 -14.11 1.60 -13.94
N GLN A 95 -14.66 0.43 -13.66
CA GLN A 95 -13.94 -0.70 -13.06
C GLN A 95 -13.47 -1.63 -14.16
N VAL A 96 -12.14 -1.80 -14.29
CA VAL A 96 -11.52 -2.58 -15.36
C VAL A 96 -11.11 -3.95 -14.84
N LEU A 97 -11.30 -4.99 -15.65
CA LEU A 97 -10.99 -6.38 -15.31
C LEU A 97 -9.75 -6.85 -16.06
N VAL A 98 -8.81 -7.44 -15.33
CA VAL A 98 -7.51 -7.92 -15.86
C VAL A 98 -7.22 -9.33 -15.39
N LYS A 99 -6.49 -10.11 -16.20
CA LYS A 99 -6.16 -11.48 -15.80
C LYS A 99 -5.15 -11.48 -14.65
N ASP A 100 -4.04 -10.78 -14.85
CA ASP A 100 -2.89 -10.85 -13.96
C ASP A 100 -2.66 -9.53 -13.22
N TYR A 101 -2.10 -9.64 -12.01
CA TYR A 101 -1.77 -8.50 -11.15
C TYR A 101 -0.82 -7.50 -11.83
N GLU A 102 0.20 -7.99 -12.54
CA GLU A 102 1.18 -7.13 -13.23
C GLU A 102 0.54 -6.30 -14.37
N VAL A 103 -0.46 -6.85 -15.06
CA VAL A 103 -1.24 -6.12 -16.06
C VAL A 103 -2.12 -5.08 -15.38
N GLY A 104 -2.74 -5.43 -14.25
CA GLY A 104 -3.53 -4.47 -13.49
C GLY A 104 -2.71 -3.31 -12.94
N LYS A 105 -1.49 -3.59 -12.51
CA LYS A 105 -0.52 -2.59 -12.08
C LYS A 105 -0.18 -1.62 -13.20
N SER A 106 0.21 -2.11 -14.38
CA SER A 106 0.54 -1.20 -15.50
C SER A 106 -0.64 -0.31 -15.88
N LEU A 107 -1.87 -0.82 -15.87
CA LEU A 107 -3.07 -0.06 -16.20
C LEU A 107 -3.49 0.94 -15.12
N ALA A 108 -3.41 0.56 -13.85
CA ALA A 108 -3.79 1.43 -12.74
C ALA A 108 -2.81 2.59 -12.54
N PHE A 109 -1.57 2.44 -12.99
CA PHE A 109 -0.48 3.41 -12.80
C PHE A 109 -0.02 4.09 -14.09
N ASP A 110 -0.65 3.81 -15.25
CA ASP A 110 -0.38 4.54 -16.48
C ASP A 110 -1.25 5.81 -16.55
N ASP A 111 -0.60 6.98 -16.41
CA ASP A 111 -1.24 8.30 -16.50
C ASP A 111 -1.95 8.57 -17.84
N ARG A 112 -1.67 7.77 -18.87
CA ARG A 112 -2.38 7.83 -20.17
C ARG A 112 -3.80 7.26 -20.06
N MET A 113 -4.04 6.37 -19.10
CA MET A 113 -5.32 5.69 -18.94
C MET A 113 -6.29 6.57 -18.15
N ARG A 114 -7.21 7.20 -18.88
CA ARG A 114 -8.22 8.10 -18.30
C ARG A 114 -9.45 7.32 -17.84
N ASN A 115 -10.17 7.91 -16.89
CA ASN A 115 -11.47 7.44 -16.40
C ASN A 115 -11.49 6.07 -15.71
N ILE A 116 -10.35 5.42 -15.46
CA ILE A 116 -10.30 4.23 -14.61
C ILE A 116 -10.46 4.65 -13.15
N LYS A 117 -11.35 3.98 -12.42
CA LYS A 117 -11.50 4.17 -10.96
C LYS A 117 -10.67 3.13 -10.22
N GLU A 118 -10.87 1.86 -10.56
CA GLU A 118 -10.31 0.70 -9.89
C GLU A 118 -10.06 -0.40 -10.94
N VAL A 119 -9.08 -1.26 -10.67
CA VAL A 119 -8.77 -2.43 -11.50
C VAL A 119 -8.93 -3.68 -10.64
N TYR A 120 -9.50 -4.75 -11.20
CA TYR A 120 -9.71 -6.02 -10.51
C TYR A 120 -9.07 -7.16 -11.28
N THR A 121 -8.31 -8.02 -10.59
CA THR A 121 -7.76 -9.24 -11.17
C THR A 121 -8.85 -10.30 -11.32
N SER A 122 -8.62 -11.34 -12.14
CA SER A 122 -9.57 -12.46 -12.27
C SER A 122 -9.81 -13.18 -10.94
N ASP A 123 -8.84 -13.12 -10.03
CA ASP A 123 -8.91 -13.71 -8.69
C ASP A 123 -9.67 -12.85 -7.68
N GLY A 124 -10.09 -11.63 -8.07
CA GLY A 124 -10.84 -10.71 -7.21
C GLY A 124 -9.98 -9.67 -6.47
N ASP A 125 -8.67 -9.66 -6.69
CA ASP A 125 -7.80 -8.67 -6.06
C ASP A 125 -8.10 -7.28 -6.63
N LYS A 126 -8.30 -6.33 -5.73
CA LYS A 126 -8.44 -4.93 -6.07
C LYS A 126 -7.05 -4.32 -6.24
N ILE A 127 -6.88 -3.53 -7.29
CA ILE A 127 -5.70 -2.70 -7.51
C ILE A 127 -6.19 -1.27 -7.58
N SER A 128 -5.78 -0.49 -6.58
CA SER A 128 -6.10 0.93 -6.47
C SER A 128 -4.86 1.73 -6.08
N LEU A 129 -4.84 3.01 -6.48
CA LEU A 129 -3.80 3.95 -6.08
C LEU A 129 -3.62 4.00 -4.55
N GLY A 130 -4.70 3.83 -3.78
CA GLY A 130 -4.66 3.85 -2.31
C GLY A 130 -3.90 2.68 -1.69
N GLU A 131 -3.98 1.50 -2.29
CA GLU A 131 -3.35 0.28 -1.76
C GLU A 131 -1.83 0.30 -1.95
N LYS A 132 -1.36 0.81 -3.09
CA LYS A 132 0.09 1.02 -3.30
C LYS A 132 0.64 2.14 -2.41
N ILE A 133 -0.13 3.18 -2.12
CA ILE A 133 0.28 4.21 -1.14
C ILE A 133 0.47 3.57 0.24
N ALA A 134 -0.39 2.63 0.64
CA ALA A 134 -0.23 1.91 1.90
C ALA A 134 1.01 0.99 1.89
N GLU A 135 1.24 0.27 0.79
CA GLU A 135 2.41 -0.60 0.63
C GLU A 135 3.72 0.19 0.65
N LEU A 136 3.81 1.29 -0.11
CA LEU A 136 4.99 2.18 -0.13
C LEU A 136 5.22 2.85 1.23
N LYS A 137 4.16 3.15 1.99
CA LYS A 137 4.28 3.65 3.38
C LYS A 137 4.89 2.58 4.29
N ASN A 138 4.41 1.34 4.22
CA ASN A 138 4.94 0.23 5.01
C ASN A 138 6.42 -0.04 4.68
N GLU A 139 6.80 -0.01 3.40
CA GLU A 139 8.20 -0.13 2.98
C GLU A 139 9.06 1.01 3.54
N ALA A 140 8.58 2.26 3.44
CA ALA A 140 9.28 3.43 3.96
C ALA A 140 9.48 3.38 5.48
N GLU A 141 8.47 2.92 6.22
CA GLU A 141 8.55 2.69 7.67
C GLU A 141 9.58 1.61 8.03
N GLY A 142 9.63 0.53 7.23
CA GLY A 142 10.65 -0.51 7.37
C GLY A 142 12.07 0.03 7.21
N ILE A 143 12.30 0.83 6.16
CA ILE A 143 13.60 1.47 5.89
C ILE A 143 13.98 2.42 7.03
N GLN A 144 13.04 3.25 7.52
CA GLN A 144 13.30 4.17 8.62
C GLN A 144 13.74 3.43 9.90
N ARG A 145 13.10 2.30 10.22
CA ARG A 145 13.48 1.48 11.38
C ARG A 145 14.92 1.00 11.28
N THR A 146 15.32 0.46 10.12
CA THR A 146 16.70 0.01 9.89
C THR A 146 17.72 1.15 9.98
N ILE A 147 17.37 2.35 9.51
CA ILE A 147 18.24 3.53 9.61
C ILE A 147 18.46 3.90 11.09
N VAL A 148 17.41 3.90 11.90
CA VAL A 148 17.50 4.20 13.34
C VAL A 148 18.39 3.19 14.06
N GLU A 149 18.21 1.89 13.79
CA GLU A 149 19.05 0.82 14.36
C GLU A 149 20.52 0.99 14.00
N LYS A 150 20.83 1.24 12.72
CA LYS A 150 22.21 1.46 12.25
C LYS A 150 22.83 2.71 12.84
N ASN A 151 22.07 3.79 13.03
CA ASN A 151 22.56 4.99 13.70
C ASN A 151 22.89 4.73 15.17
N GLY A 152 22.10 3.91 15.86
CA GLY A 152 22.39 3.46 17.23
C GLY A 152 23.66 2.60 17.32
N GLN A 153 23.88 1.71 16.36
CA GLN A 153 25.13 0.93 16.29
C GLN A 153 26.34 1.81 15.99
N LYS A 154 26.20 2.77 15.07
CA LYS A 154 27.25 3.71 14.71
C LYS A 154 27.68 4.56 15.92
N SER A 155 26.73 5.07 16.71
CA SER A 155 27.06 5.87 17.90
C SER A 155 27.82 5.07 18.95
N LYS A 156 27.47 3.78 19.13
CA LYS A 156 28.19 2.88 20.03
C LYS A 156 29.63 2.63 19.55
N LEU A 157 29.81 2.33 18.27
CA LEU A 157 31.14 2.12 17.68
C LEU A 157 32.03 3.36 17.78
N VAL A 158 31.47 4.57 17.58
CA VAL A 158 32.20 5.82 17.75
C VAL A 158 32.65 6.01 19.20
N LYS A 159 31.79 5.66 20.16
CA LYS A 159 32.16 5.71 21.58
C LYS A 159 33.26 4.71 21.92
N ASP A 160 33.11 3.47 21.46
CA ASP A 160 34.11 2.42 21.67
C ASP A 160 35.47 2.80 21.05
N GLN A 161 35.47 3.43 19.86
CA GLN A 161 36.68 3.96 19.23
C GLN A 161 37.36 5.03 20.10
N CYS A 162 36.59 6.00 20.61
CA CYS A 162 37.11 7.05 21.48
C CYS A 162 37.73 6.48 22.76
N ASP A 163 37.08 5.49 23.37
CA ASP A 163 37.58 4.82 24.57
C ASP A 163 38.89 4.04 24.30
N LEU A 164 39.01 3.41 23.13
CA LEU A 164 40.23 2.73 22.68
C LEU A 164 41.37 3.71 22.42
N GLU A 165 41.11 4.82 21.74
CA GLU A 165 42.09 5.87 21.48
C GLU A 165 42.65 6.46 22.78
N GLN A 166 41.78 6.70 23.78
CA GLN A 166 42.20 7.16 25.11
C GLN A 166 43.10 6.13 25.82
N LYS A 167 42.73 4.85 25.81
CA LYS A 167 43.55 3.78 26.42
C LYS A 167 44.93 3.67 25.77
N ILE A 168 45.02 3.86 24.45
CA ILE A 168 46.29 3.87 23.73
C ILE A 168 47.15 5.07 24.17
N ALA A 169 46.55 6.26 24.29
CA ALA A 169 47.24 7.45 24.78
C ALA A 169 47.79 7.25 26.20
N ASP A 170 46.97 6.74 27.12
CA ASP A 170 47.36 6.49 28.51
C ASP A 170 48.50 5.45 28.60
N SER A 171 48.42 4.39 27.78
CA SER A 171 49.45 3.35 27.71
C SER A 171 50.78 3.89 27.20
N LYS A 172 50.76 4.78 26.19
CA LYS A 172 51.97 5.46 25.68
C LYS A 172 52.63 6.32 26.76
N VAL A 173 51.84 7.09 27.52
CA VAL A 173 52.35 7.91 28.63
C VAL A 173 52.99 7.04 29.70
N LYS A 174 52.32 5.94 30.08
CA LYS A 174 52.85 5.01 31.08
C LYS A 174 54.17 4.36 30.64
N PHE A 175 54.27 3.98 29.36
CA PHE A 175 55.51 3.44 28.79
C PHE A 175 56.65 4.46 28.84
N LEU A 176 56.38 5.72 28.46
CA LEU A 176 57.37 6.79 28.52
C LEU A 176 57.90 7.03 29.94
N LEU A 177 57.00 7.07 30.93
CA LEU A 177 57.38 7.22 32.34
C LEU A 177 58.25 6.06 32.81
N MET A 178 57.94 4.84 32.38
CA MET A 178 58.70 3.64 32.73
C MET A 178 60.10 3.65 32.09
N CYS A 179 60.23 4.06 30.83
CA CYS A 179 61.52 4.27 30.18
C CYS A 179 62.38 5.33 30.90
N ASN A 180 61.78 6.48 31.23
CA ASN A 180 62.47 7.54 31.96
C ASN A 180 62.95 7.09 33.36
N ALA A 181 62.11 6.35 34.09
CA ALA A 181 62.48 5.80 35.39
C ALA A 181 63.62 4.78 35.29
N PHE A 182 63.59 3.91 34.29
CA PHE A 182 64.67 2.95 34.04
C PHE A 182 66.00 3.67 33.75
N GLN A 183 65.96 4.71 32.92
CA GLN A 183 67.14 5.51 32.55
C GLN A 183 67.75 6.24 33.76
N LEU A 184 66.92 6.76 34.68
CA LEU A 184 67.36 7.35 35.95
C LEU A 184 67.98 6.30 36.90
N SER A 185 67.44 5.08 36.92
CA SER A 185 67.93 4.00 37.79
C SER A 185 69.24 3.35 37.29
N CYS A 186 69.52 3.40 35.99
CA CYS A 186 70.69 2.73 35.40
C CYS A 186 71.98 3.56 35.40
N ASN A 187 71.95 4.86 35.72
CA ASN A 187 73.12 5.74 35.87
C ASN A 187 74.29 5.44 34.88
N LEU A 188 73.98 5.33 33.59
CA LEU A 188 74.94 5.09 32.51
C LEU A 188 74.64 6.07 31.35
N PRO A 189 75.65 6.77 30.81
CA PRO A 189 75.47 7.68 29.69
C PRO A 189 75.42 6.87 28.41
N CYS A 190 74.23 6.62 27.86
CA CYS A 190 74.10 6.03 26.53
C CYS A 190 72.98 6.71 25.73
N CYS A 191 73.41 7.32 24.64
CA CYS A 191 72.66 8.01 23.59
C CYS A 191 71.46 7.22 23.08
N PHE A 192 70.31 7.88 22.92
CA PHE A 192 69.33 7.52 21.90
C PHE A 192 68.96 8.78 21.11
N ALA A 193 69.45 8.82 19.87
CA ALA A 193 69.16 9.87 18.91
C ALA A 193 67.69 9.77 18.47
N GLU A 194 67.00 10.90 18.51
CA GLU A 194 65.72 11.10 17.83
C GLU A 194 65.85 10.78 16.34
N LYS A 195 65.00 9.89 15.84
CA LYS A 195 64.72 9.80 14.42
C LYS A 195 63.29 10.27 14.19
N THR A 196 63.14 11.58 14.04
CA THR A 196 62.00 12.21 13.39
C THR A 196 61.85 11.60 11.99
N ARG A 197 60.67 11.07 11.69
CA ARG A 197 60.32 10.56 10.36
C ARG A 197 59.27 11.51 9.77
N THR A 198 59.72 12.27 8.77
CA THR A 198 58.94 12.79 7.64
C THR A 198 58.06 11.72 7.02
#